data_AF-A0A954HRU1-F1
#
_entry.id   AF-A0A954HRU1-F1
#
_cell.length_a   1.000
_cell.length_b   1.000
_cell.length_c   1.000
_cell.angle_alpha   90.00
_cell.angle_beta   90.00
_cell.angle_gamma   90.00
#
_symmetry.space_group_name_H-M   'P 1'
#
loop_
_entity.id
_entity.type
_entity.pdbx_description
1 polymer ?
#
loop_
_entity_poly.entity_id
_entity_poly.type
_entity_poly.pdbx_seq_one_letter_code
_entity_poly.pdbx_strand_id
1 'polypeptide(L)'
;TLPDQERFWLMATSDSSSNRRPEKVFRIGYVSASVFTREVTGDNGTRTLRSVRIQKRYLDGEEAKYTDSFSLNELPQAQRVLQLASEWIEKNEAELDLG
;
A
#
# COMPACT_ATOMS: atom_id res chain seq x y z
N THR A 1 -16.33 3.84 31.08
CA THR A 1 -15.27 3.01 30.46
C THR A 1 -15.75 2.59 29.09
N LEU A 2 -15.01 2.89 28.02
CA LEU A 2 -15.43 2.53 26.66
C LEU A 2 -15.39 1.00 26.47
N PRO A 3 -16.34 0.40 25.73
CA PRO A 3 -16.36 -1.03 25.45
C PRO A 3 -15.08 -1.51 24.75
N ASP A 4 -14.63 -2.73 25.03
CA ASP A 4 -13.38 -3.29 24.50
C ASP A 4 -13.29 -3.30 22.97
N GLN A 5 -14.43 -3.37 22.26
CA GLN A 5 -14.45 -3.30 20.80
C GLN A 5 -14.07 -1.91 20.27
N GLU A 6 -14.38 -0.83 21.00
CA GLU A 6 -13.97 0.53 20.63
C GLU A 6 -12.50 0.79 20.97
N ARG A 7 -11.98 0.11 22.01
CA ARG A 7 -10.54 0.12 22.34
C ARG A 7 -9.70 -0.57 21.27
N PHE A 8 -10.21 -1.65 20.67
CA PHE A 8 -9.59 -2.30 19.52
C PHE A 8 -9.48 -1.37 18.31
N TRP A 9 -10.54 -0.60 18.01
CA TRP A 9 -10.52 0.41 16.95
C TRP A 9 -9.59 1.60 17.26
N LEU A 10 -9.51 2.02 18.52
CA LEU A 10 -8.59 3.09 18.98
C LEU A 10 -7.11 2.66 19.01
N MET A 11 -6.80 1.40 19.30
CA MET A 11 -5.42 0.88 19.22
C MET A 11 -4.98 0.55 17.80
N ALA A 12 -5.90 0.12 16.93
CA ALA A 12 -5.59 -0.15 15.52
C ALA A 12 -5.36 1.12 14.67
N THR A 13 -5.66 2.30 15.21
CA THR A 13 -5.58 3.58 14.49
C THR A 13 -4.38 4.47 14.85
N SER A 14 -3.48 4.03 15.74
CA SER A 14 -2.26 4.79 16.03
C SER A 14 -1.13 4.47 15.04
N ASP A 15 -1.33 4.81 13.77
CA ASP A 15 -0.26 5.41 12.97
C ASP A 15 -0.88 6.22 11.83
N SER A 16 -1.30 7.42 12.19
CA SER A 16 -1.79 8.46 11.32
C SER A 16 -0.75 8.78 10.24
N SER A 17 -1.11 8.55 8.98
CA SER A 17 -0.84 9.45 7.83
C SER A 17 0.54 10.13 7.73
N SER A 18 1.60 9.54 8.28
CA SER A 18 2.95 9.99 8.01
C SER A 18 3.22 9.69 6.54
N ASN A 19 3.67 10.72 5.82
CA ASN A 19 4.03 10.70 4.41
C ASN A 19 5.24 9.76 4.18
N ARG A 20 5.04 8.47 4.45
CA ARG A 20 6.08 7.45 4.33
C ARG A 20 6.41 7.35 2.87
N ARG A 21 7.69 7.50 2.56
CA ARG A 21 8.17 7.21 1.22
C ARG A 21 7.85 5.74 0.94
N PRO A 22 7.26 5.44 -0.23
CA PRO A 22 7.02 4.06 -0.59
C PRO A 22 8.36 3.31 -0.65
N GLU A 23 8.36 2.08 -0.15
CA GLU A 23 9.49 1.14 -0.24
C GLU A 23 9.75 0.79 -1.71
N LYS A 24 8.68 0.66 -2.50
CA LYS A 24 8.74 0.36 -3.94
C LYS A 24 7.60 1.04 -4.70
N VAL A 25 7.86 1.45 -5.94
CA VAL A 25 6.82 1.95 -6.86
C VAL A 25 6.95 1.25 -8.21
N PHE A 26 5.83 0.73 -8.71
CA PHE A 26 5.67 0.22 -10.07
C PHE A 26 4.80 1.18 -10.86
N ARG A 27 5.15 1.47 -12.12
CA ARG A 27 4.38 2.37 -12.98
C ARG A 27 4.30 1.84 -14.40
N ILE A 28 3.11 1.90 -14.97
CA ILE A 28 2.83 1.66 -16.38
C ILE A 28 1.97 2.81 -16.86
N GLY A 29 2.48 3.58 -17.82
CA GLY A 29 1.80 4.79 -18.30
C GLY A 29 1.48 5.76 -17.16
N TYR A 30 0.19 6.04 -17.00
CA TYR A 30 -0.31 6.96 -15.97
C TYR A 30 -0.66 6.26 -14.66
N VAL A 31 -0.69 4.94 -14.61
CA VAL A 31 -1.08 4.17 -13.43
C VAL A 31 0.16 3.69 -12.67
N SER A 32 0.13 3.81 -11.35
CA SER A 32 1.20 3.33 -10.46
C SER A 32 0.67 2.60 -9.25
N ALA A 33 1.40 1.58 -8.80
CA ALA A 33 1.23 0.90 -7.53
C ALA A 33 2.42 1.21 -6.62
N SER A 34 2.15 1.78 -5.45
CA SER A 34 3.14 2.13 -4.42
C SER A 34 3.02 1.18 -3.24
N VAL A 35 4.12 0.53 -2.87
CA VAL A 35 4.22 -0.38 -1.73
C VAL A 35 4.74 0.40 -0.52
N PHE A 36 4.05 0.31 0.60
CA PHE A 36 4.42 0.95 1.87
C PHE A 36 4.63 -0.10 2.94
N THR A 37 5.56 0.15 3.85
CA THR A 37 5.81 -0.68 5.02
C THR A 37 5.30 -0.02 6.29
N ARG A 38 4.89 -0.87 7.23
CA ARG A 38 4.71 -0.51 8.62
C ARG A 38 5.17 -1.65 9.50
N GLU A 39 5.86 -1.31 10.58
CA GLU A 39 6.16 -2.28 11.63
C GLU A 39 4.95 -2.42 12.55
N VAL A 40 4.62 -3.65 12.92
CA VAL A 40 3.60 -3.96 13.90
C VAL A 40 4.25 -4.82 14.97
N THR A 41 4.36 -4.24 16.17
CA THR A 41 4.84 -4.96 17.35
C THR A 41 3.63 -5.60 18.04
N GLY A 42 3.70 -6.91 18.25
CA GLY A 42 2.75 -7.66 19.07
C GLY A 42 3.49 -8.55 20.07
N ASP A 43 2.74 -9.37 20.79
CA ASP A 43 3.28 -10.23 21.85
C ASP A 43 4.32 -11.23 21.32
N ASN A 44 4.25 -11.60 20.03
CA ASN A 44 5.17 -12.50 19.35
C ASN A 44 6.31 -11.77 18.60
N GLY A 45 6.56 -10.50 18.91
CA GLY A 45 7.63 -9.70 18.32
C GLY A 45 7.17 -8.68 17.27
N THR A 46 8.15 -8.07 16.60
CA THR A 46 7.92 -7.06 15.56
C THR A 46 7.86 -7.72 14.19
N ARG A 47 6.78 -7.49 13.44
CA ARG A 47 6.64 -7.91 12.05
C ARG A 47 6.49 -6.70 11.14
N THR A 48 7.08 -6.77 9.95
CA THR A 48 6.84 -5.79 8.89
C THR A 48 5.59 -6.21 8.12
N LEU A 49 4.65 -5.28 7.95
CA LEU A 49 3.49 -5.45 7.08
C LEU A 49 3.61 -4.52 5.88
N ARG A 50 3.32 -5.04 4.70
CA ARG A 50 3.31 -4.28 3.44
C ARG A 50 1.89 -4.04 2.95
N SER A 51 1.64 -2.83 2.45
CA SER A 51 0.37 -2.47 1.81
C SER A 51 0.62 -1.80 0.45
N VAL A 52 -0.36 -1.89 -0.45
CA VAL A 52 -0.26 -1.34 -1.81
C VAL A 52 -1.32 -0.26 -2.02
N ARG A 53 -0.92 0.90 -2.53
CA ARG A 53 -1.82 1.94 -3.04
C ARG A 53 -1.69 2.04 -4.55
N ILE A 54 -2.80 1.88 -5.28
CA ILE A 54 -2.84 2.09 -6.73
C ILE A 54 -3.45 3.46 -7.01
N GLN A 55 -2.82 4.25 -7.88
CA GLN A 55 -3.33 5.54 -8.31
C GLN A 55 -3.02 5.77 -9.78
N LYS A 56 -3.89 6.51 -10.48
CA LYS A 56 -3.58 7.09 -11.78
C LYS A 56 -3.25 8.57 -11.66
N ARG A 57 -2.33 9.03 -12.51
CA ARG A 57 -2.03 10.45 -12.72
C ARG A 57 -2.86 10.98 -13.88
N TYR A 58 -3.44 12.15 -13.74
CA TYR A 58 -4.07 12.89 -14.83
C TYR A 58 -3.68 14.36 -14.77
N LEU A 59 -3.87 15.08 -15.86
CA LEU A 59 -3.67 16.52 -15.92
C LEU A 59 -5.01 17.22 -15.71
N ASP A 60 -5.00 18.22 -14.83
CA ASP A 60 -6.09 19.17 -14.62
C ASP A 60 -5.53 20.57 -14.87
N GLY A 61 -5.72 21.08 -16.08
CA GLY A 61 -4.97 22.22 -16.59
C GLY A 61 -3.48 21.92 -16.67
N GLU A 62 -2.67 22.69 -15.94
CA GLU A 62 -1.22 22.51 -15.85
C GLU A 62 -0.79 21.65 -14.65
N GLU A 63 -1.73 21.27 -13.77
CA GLU A 63 -1.44 20.53 -12.55
C GLU A 63 -1.57 19.02 -12.76
N ALA A 64 -0.59 18.26 -12.27
CA ALA A 64 -0.69 16.82 -12.19
C ALA A 64 -1.47 16.39 -10.93
N LYS A 65 -2.63 15.78 -11.13
CA LYS A 65 -3.47 15.23 -10.06
C LYS A 65 -3.48 13.72 -10.06
N TYR A 66 -3.93 13.13 -8.96
CA TYR A 66 -3.97 11.68 -8.76
C TYR A 66 -5.36 11.24 -8.28
N THR A 67 -5.82 10.09 -8.75
CA THR A 67 -7.08 9.46 -8.32
C THR A 67 -6.94 7.94 -8.30
N ASP A 68 -7.85 7.26 -7.59
CA ASP A 68 -8.01 5.80 -7.52
C ASP A 68 -9.18 5.29 -8.38
N SER A 69 -9.80 6.17 -9.18
CA SER A 69 -10.86 5.82 -10.11
C SER A 69 -10.30 5.57 -11.53
N PHE A 70 -10.51 4.37 -12.06
CA PHE A 70 -9.95 3.94 -13.35
C PHE A 70 -11.02 3.85 -14.44
N SER A 71 -10.72 4.31 -15.65
CA SER A 71 -11.54 4.09 -16.85
C SER A 71 -11.14 2.80 -17.56
N LEU A 72 -11.96 2.34 -18.51
CA LEU A 72 -11.80 1.05 -19.20
C LEU A 72 -10.40 0.85 -19.81
N ASN A 73 -9.82 1.89 -20.39
CA ASN A 73 -8.48 1.89 -21.00
C ASN A 73 -7.33 1.81 -19.97
N GLU A 74 -7.59 2.10 -18.70
CA GLU A 74 -6.60 2.09 -17.63
C GLU A 74 -6.61 0.77 -16.85
N LEU A 75 -7.69 -0.02 -16.94
CA LEU A 75 -7.81 -1.30 -16.25
C LEU A 75 -6.65 -2.27 -16.54
N PRO A 76 -6.17 -2.45 -17.79
CA PRO A 76 -5.02 -3.32 -18.04
C PRO A 76 -3.73 -2.84 -17.35
N GLN A 77 -3.55 -1.52 -17.26
CA GLN A 77 -2.38 -0.92 -16.59
C GLN A 77 -2.49 -1.12 -15.08
N ALA A 78 -3.66 -0.88 -14.49
CA ALA A 78 -3.95 -1.11 -13.07
C ALA A 78 -3.72 -2.58 -12.67
N GLN A 79 -4.25 -3.51 -13.47
CA GLN A 79 -4.04 -4.94 -13.26
C GLN A 79 -2.55 -5.29 -13.28
N ARG A 80 -1.81 -4.80 -14.28
CA ARG A 80 -0.40 -5.16 -14.42
C ARG A 80 0.48 -4.56 -13.32
N VAL A 81 0.25 -3.31 -12.90
CA VAL A 81 1.02 -2.73 -11.78
C VAL A 81 0.70 -3.41 -10.45
N LEU A 82 -0.55 -3.84 -10.24
CA LEU A 82 -0.92 -4.61 -9.05
C LEU A 82 -0.24 -5.99 -9.06
N GLN A 83 -0.21 -6.66 -10.21
CA GLN A 83 0.46 -7.95 -10.33
C GLN A 83 1.96 -7.85 -10.03
N LEU A 84 2.65 -6.84 -10.58
CA LEU A 84 4.07 -6.59 -10.27
C LEU A 84 4.32 -6.30 -8.79
N ALA A 85 3.41 -5.57 -8.15
CA ALA A 85 3.49 -5.32 -6.71
C ALA A 85 3.27 -6.61 -5.90
N SER A 86 2.31 -7.45 -6.29
CA SER A 86 2.08 -8.77 -5.65
C SER A 86 3.31 -9.66 -5.76
N GLU A 87 3.84 -9.85 -6.97
CA GLU A 87 5.04 -10.65 -7.22
C GLU A 87 6.24 -10.16 -6.40
N TRP A 88 6.37 -8.85 -6.20
CA TRP A 88 7.44 -8.28 -5.39
C TRP A 88 7.21 -8.51 -3.89
N ILE A 89 5.99 -8.32 -3.39
CA ILE A 89 5.65 -8.58 -1.98
C ILE A 89 5.82 -10.07 -1.67
N GLU A 90 5.31 -10.95 -2.52
CA GLU A 90 5.44 -12.41 -2.37
C GLU A 90 6.91 -12.81 -2.19
N LYS A 91 7.83 -12.25 -2.98
CA LYS A 91 9.27 -12.52 -2.82
C LYS A 91 9.83 -12.06 -1.47
N ASN A 92 9.33 -10.94 -0.93
CA ASN A 92 9.81 -10.40 0.34
C ASN A 92 9.15 -11.05 1.57
N GLU A 93 7.99 -11.67 1.41
CA GLU A 93 7.23 -12.30 2.50
C GLU A 93 7.37 -13.83 2.52
N ALA A 94 7.59 -14.46 1.37
CA ALA A 94 7.70 -15.93 1.26
C ALA A 94 9.06 -16.48 1.70
N GLU A 95 10.09 -15.63 1.77
CA GLU A 95 11.38 -16.01 2.33
C GLU A 95 11.27 -16.05 3.87
N LEU A 96 11.12 -17.26 4.42
CA LEU A 96 11.28 -17.50 5.85
C LEU A 96 12.76 -17.62 6.16
N ASP A 97 13.27 -16.72 7.00
CA ASP A 97 14.59 -16.89 7.62
C ASP A 97 14.49 -18.03 8.64
N LEU A 98 15.06 -19.19 8.29
CA LEU A 98 14.92 -20.41 9.09
C LEU A 98 15.93 -20.54 10.23
N GLY A 99 16.88 -19.60 10.36
CA GLY A 99 17.93 -19.64 11.38
C GLY A 99 19.03 -20.66 11.10
#